data_AF-N8Y9X8-F1
#
_entry.id   AF-N8Y9X8-F1
#
_cell.length_a   1.000
_cell.length_b   1.000
_cell.length_c   1.000
_cell.angle_alpha   90.00
_cell.angle_beta   90.00
_cell.angle_gamma   90.00
#
_symmetry.space_group_name_H-M   'P 1'
#
loop_
_entity.id
_entity.type
_entity.pdbx_description
1 polymer ?
#
loop_
_entity_poly.entity_id
_entity_poly.type
_entity_poly.pdbx_seq_one_letter_code
_entity_poly.pdbx_strand_id
1 'polypeptide(L)'
;MQELENFKFPNRIWFAFKQRHPNIRQSSYPLIEEGFKDYLAIHLWRRGAYAMPSHSVDALWHILIEEFDDFYQSMSQRFLGYELIHKPHDLQVTESQRAAQRQQLFNTWHGACALHGLNPKNTQVLPRIFQVDAHVRWERGLIFSLPFMMTMYSQMTSSTSDFPQASATSSCSSSSCSGSSSSSDSSHSHSTSSDSSSSCSSCSSCGGGGGD
;
A
#
# COMPACT_ATOMS: atom_id res chain seq x y z
N MET A 1 0.24 -11.66 12.97
CA MET A 1 1.68 -11.98 12.91
C MET A 1 1.90 -13.47 13.10
N GLN A 2 1.96 -14.00 14.33
CA GLN A 2 2.30 -15.41 14.61
C GLN A 2 1.50 -16.48 13.82
N GLU A 3 0.21 -16.26 13.56
CA GLU A 3 -0.61 -17.17 12.74
C GLU A 3 -0.15 -17.22 11.27
N LEU A 4 0.18 -16.06 10.69
CA LEU A 4 0.75 -15.96 9.35
C LEU A 4 2.17 -16.54 9.31
N GLU A 5 2.99 -16.30 10.33
CA GLU A 5 4.34 -16.88 10.45
C GLU A 5 4.32 -18.42 10.44
N ASN A 6 3.33 -19.03 11.11
CA ASN A 6 3.15 -20.48 11.13
C ASN A 6 2.41 -21.05 9.89
N PHE A 7 1.80 -20.20 9.06
CA PHE A 7 1.10 -20.63 7.86
C PHE A 7 2.04 -21.21 6.80
N LYS A 8 1.57 -22.26 6.14
CA LYS A 8 2.25 -23.01 5.08
C LYS A 8 1.27 -23.36 3.96
N PHE A 9 1.72 -23.21 2.71
CA PHE A 9 0.89 -23.54 1.55
C PHE A 9 0.74 -25.06 1.38
N PRO A 10 -0.50 -25.58 1.18
CA PRO A 10 -0.73 -26.99 0.88
C PRO A 10 0.06 -27.50 -0.33
N ASN A 11 0.63 -28.70 -0.23
CA ASN A 11 1.48 -29.33 -1.27
C ASN A 11 0.89 -29.31 -2.69
N ARG A 12 -0.44 -29.35 -2.84
CA ARG A 12 -1.12 -29.24 -4.16
C ARG A 12 -0.76 -27.96 -4.92
N ILE A 13 -0.53 -26.85 -4.21
CA ILE A 13 -0.16 -25.56 -4.79
C ILE A 13 1.29 -25.62 -5.29
N TRP A 14 2.19 -26.25 -4.53
CA TRP A 14 3.56 -26.50 -4.97
C TRP A 14 3.65 -27.48 -6.14
N PHE A 15 2.74 -28.45 -6.25
CA PHE A 15 2.63 -29.32 -7.42
C PHE A 15 2.16 -28.55 -8.67
N ALA A 16 1.19 -27.64 -8.56
CA ALA A 16 0.83 -26.73 -9.65
C ALA A 16 1.99 -25.79 -10.04
N PHE A 17 2.64 -25.17 -9.05
CA PHE A 17 3.81 -24.32 -9.24
C PHE A 17 4.95 -25.03 -9.97
N LYS A 18 5.20 -26.31 -9.65
CA LYS A 18 6.20 -27.13 -10.36
C LYS A 18 5.79 -27.47 -11.80
N GLN A 19 4.51 -27.66 -12.08
CA GLN A 19 4.02 -27.90 -13.44
C GLN A 19 4.16 -26.65 -14.32
N ARG A 20 3.78 -25.48 -13.79
CA ARG A 20 3.88 -24.20 -14.52
C ARG A 20 5.30 -23.67 -14.64
N HIS A 21 6.19 -24.04 -13.70
CA HIS A 21 7.60 -23.66 -13.69
C HIS A 21 8.53 -24.89 -13.55
N PRO A 22 8.67 -25.75 -14.58
CA PRO A 22 9.42 -27.01 -14.49
C PRO A 22 10.88 -26.85 -14.08
N ASN A 23 11.50 -25.69 -14.34
CA ASN A 23 12.91 -25.44 -14.06
C ASN A 23 13.20 -25.08 -12.58
N ILE A 24 12.20 -24.72 -11.77
CA ILE A 24 12.44 -24.29 -10.39
C ILE A 24 12.75 -25.48 -9.45
N ARG A 25 13.70 -25.27 -8.53
CA ARG A 25 14.11 -26.27 -7.54
C ARG A 25 13.16 -26.26 -6.34
N GLN A 26 12.84 -27.43 -5.79
CA GLN A 26 11.99 -27.54 -4.59
C GLN A 26 12.60 -26.84 -3.36
N SER A 27 13.94 -26.79 -3.28
CA SER A 27 14.67 -26.03 -2.26
C SER A 27 14.39 -24.51 -2.27
N SER A 28 13.84 -23.98 -3.36
CA SER A 28 13.47 -22.57 -3.49
C SER A 28 12.11 -22.24 -2.87
N TYR A 29 11.22 -23.22 -2.69
CA TYR A 29 9.82 -22.99 -2.28
C TYR A 29 9.70 -22.28 -0.92
N PRO A 30 10.47 -22.64 0.13
CA PRO A 30 10.38 -21.94 1.41
C PRO A 30 10.70 -20.44 1.31
N LEU A 31 11.62 -20.04 0.43
CA LEU A 31 11.97 -18.63 0.28
C LEU A 31 10.90 -17.84 -0.50
N ILE A 32 10.27 -18.47 -1.48
CA ILE A 32 9.13 -17.90 -2.22
C ILE A 32 7.92 -17.76 -1.28
N GLU A 33 7.65 -18.77 -0.46
CA GLU A 33 6.60 -18.76 0.56
C GLU A 33 6.79 -17.63 1.57
N GLU A 34 7.97 -17.52 2.18
CA GLU A 34 8.24 -16.47 3.16
C GLU A 34 8.29 -15.06 2.51
N GLY A 35 8.62 -14.97 1.21
CA GLY A 35 8.46 -13.74 0.42
C GLY A 35 7.00 -13.35 0.18
N PHE A 36 6.11 -14.31 -0.09
CA PHE A 36 4.68 -14.05 -0.19
C PHE A 36 4.08 -13.64 1.18
N LYS A 37 4.55 -14.29 2.25
CA LYS A 37 4.14 -13.94 3.62
C LYS A 37 4.63 -12.55 4.04
N ASP A 38 5.81 -12.11 3.60
CA ASP A 38 6.23 -10.70 3.74
C ASP A 38 5.23 -9.76 3.08
N TYR A 39 4.78 -10.08 1.86
CA TYR A 39 3.81 -9.26 1.13
C TYR A 39 2.47 -9.15 1.88
N LEU A 40 1.95 -10.26 2.43
CA LEU A 40 0.77 -10.26 3.29
C LEU A 40 0.99 -9.47 4.59
N ALA A 41 2.17 -9.61 5.22
CA ALA A 41 2.48 -8.92 6.48
C ALA A 41 2.59 -7.39 6.32
N ILE A 42 3.06 -6.90 5.18
CA ILE A 42 3.05 -5.47 4.84
C ILE A 42 1.61 -4.92 4.80
N HIS A 43 0.69 -5.68 4.19
CA HIS A 43 -0.74 -5.32 4.12
C HIS A 43 -1.47 -5.41 5.47
N LEU A 44 -1.05 -6.35 6.35
CA LEU A 44 -1.52 -6.42 7.75
C LEU A 44 -1.14 -5.17 8.55
N TRP A 45 0.09 -4.67 8.37
CA TRP A 45 0.56 -3.49 9.09
C TRP A 45 -0.15 -2.21 8.62
N ARG A 46 -0.36 -2.07 7.30
CA ARG A 46 -1.10 -0.95 6.72
C ARG A 46 -1.74 -1.36 5.39
N ARG A 47 -3.06 -1.25 5.29
CA ARG A 47 -3.76 -1.35 3.99
C ARG A 47 -3.31 -0.20 3.07
N GLY A 48 -2.88 -0.54 1.87
CA GLY A 48 -2.31 0.42 0.92
C GLY A 48 -2.02 -0.24 -0.43
N ALA A 49 -1.41 0.51 -1.35
CA ALA A 49 -0.97 0.00 -2.64
C ALA A 49 0.54 -0.29 -2.60
N TYR A 50 0.91 -1.53 -2.90
CA TYR A 50 2.27 -2.07 -2.81
C TYR A 50 2.61 -2.78 -4.12
N ALA A 51 3.84 -2.61 -4.60
CA ALA A 51 4.35 -3.36 -5.75
C ALA A 51 4.87 -4.72 -5.27
N MET A 52 4.70 -5.76 -6.08
CA MET A 52 5.34 -7.06 -5.87
C MET A 52 6.79 -7.00 -6.40
N PRO A 53 7.83 -7.07 -5.56
CA PRO A 53 9.22 -6.87 -5.98
C PRO A 53 9.93 -8.20 -6.27
N SER A 54 9.19 -9.22 -6.73
CA SER A 54 9.72 -10.56 -7.00
C SER A 54 8.79 -11.30 -7.97
N HIS A 55 9.29 -11.66 -9.16
CA HIS A 55 8.56 -12.42 -10.16
C HIS A 55 8.30 -13.87 -9.72
N SER A 56 9.17 -14.47 -8.90
CA SER A 56 8.92 -15.81 -8.36
C SER A 56 7.80 -15.85 -7.32
N VAL A 57 7.66 -14.77 -6.53
CA VAL A 57 6.54 -14.59 -5.58
C VAL A 57 5.27 -14.20 -6.32
N ASP A 58 5.38 -13.34 -7.35
CA ASP A 58 4.27 -13.00 -8.25
C ASP A 58 3.71 -14.21 -8.98
N ALA A 59 4.59 -15.11 -9.47
CA ALA A 59 4.19 -16.38 -10.09
C ALA A 59 3.45 -17.32 -9.12
N LEU A 60 3.79 -17.31 -7.83
CA LEU A 60 3.02 -18.06 -6.83
C LEU A 60 1.64 -17.41 -6.64
N TRP A 61 1.57 -16.08 -6.58
CA TRP A 61 0.31 -15.35 -6.47
C TRP A 61 -0.61 -15.59 -7.67
N HIS A 62 -0.07 -15.60 -8.89
CA HIS A 62 -0.79 -15.96 -10.11
C HIS A 62 -1.45 -17.34 -10.01
N ILE A 63 -0.74 -18.36 -9.53
CA ILE A 63 -1.32 -19.71 -9.35
C ILE A 63 -2.39 -19.71 -8.26
N LEU A 64 -2.24 -18.91 -7.19
CA LEU A 64 -3.26 -18.80 -6.16
C LEU A 64 -4.57 -18.22 -6.70
N ILE A 65 -4.53 -17.17 -7.53
CA ILE A 65 -5.74 -16.52 -8.08
C ILE A 65 -6.32 -17.25 -9.31
N GLU A 66 -5.50 -17.94 -10.10
CA GLU A 66 -5.95 -18.61 -11.33
C GLU A 66 -6.39 -20.07 -11.11
N GLU A 67 -5.75 -20.80 -10.19
CA GLU A 67 -5.95 -22.25 -10.02
C GLU A 67 -6.48 -22.64 -8.62
N PHE A 68 -6.43 -21.73 -7.63
CA PHE A 68 -6.82 -22.00 -6.24
C PHE A 68 -7.66 -20.87 -5.61
N ASP A 69 -8.49 -20.20 -6.40
CA ASP A 69 -9.23 -18.98 -6.02
C ASP A 69 -10.00 -19.12 -4.69
N ASP A 70 -10.83 -20.16 -4.50
CA ASP A 70 -11.54 -20.42 -3.23
C ASP A 70 -10.61 -20.42 -1.99
N PHE A 71 -9.42 -21.01 -2.14
CA PHE A 71 -8.41 -21.07 -1.08
C PHE A 71 -7.73 -19.71 -0.90
N TYR A 72 -7.46 -19.00 -1.99
CA TYR A 72 -6.88 -17.66 -1.99
C TYR A 72 -7.81 -16.63 -1.32
N GLN A 73 -9.10 -16.62 -1.67
CA GLN A 73 -10.13 -15.78 -1.04
C GLN A 73 -10.25 -16.10 0.45
N SER A 74 -10.38 -17.39 0.81
CA SER A 74 -10.45 -17.83 2.21
C SER A 74 -9.22 -17.42 3.03
N MET A 75 -8.02 -17.56 2.46
CA MET A 75 -6.75 -17.16 3.07
C MET A 75 -6.67 -15.63 3.23
N SER A 76 -7.02 -14.87 2.19
CA SER A 76 -6.97 -13.41 2.19
C SER A 76 -7.98 -12.82 3.16
N GLN A 77 -9.20 -13.36 3.21
CA GLN A 77 -10.23 -12.95 4.17
C GLN A 77 -9.81 -13.31 5.62
N ARG A 78 -9.21 -14.48 5.84
CA ARG A 78 -8.71 -14.89 7.17
C ARG A 78 -7.60 -14.00 7.70
N PHE A 79 -6.61 -13.68 6.88
CA PHE A 79 -5.46 -12.90 7.33
C PHE A 79 -5.70 -11.40 7.22
N LEU A 80 -6.13 -10.90 6.06
CA LEU A 80 -6.21 -9.46 5.78
C LEU A 80 -7.60 -8.87 6.03
N GLY A 81 -8.65 -9.70 6.00
CA GLY A 81 -10.05 -9.24 5.99
C GLY A 81 -10.53 -8.64 4.67
N TYR A 82 -9.73 -8.78 3.60
CA TYR A 82 -10.03 -8.39 2.23
C TYR A 82 -9.09 -9.10 1.24
N GLU A 83 -9.47 -9.18 -0.04
CA GLU A 83 -8.64 -9.73 -1.11
C GLU A 83 -7.65 -8.71 -1.68
N LEU A 84 -6.45 -9.18 -2.06
CA LEU A 84 -5.51 -8.36 -2.81
C LEU A 84 -5.83 -8.47 -4.30
N ILE A 85 -6.21 -7.35 -4.93
CA ILE A 85 -6.46 -7.31 -6.37
C ILE A 85 -5.12 -7.33 -7.09
N HIS A 86 -4.74 -8.46 -7.67
CA HIS A 86 -3.64 -8.52 -8.62
C HIS A 86 -4.00 -7.72 -9.87
N LYS A 87 -3.05 -6.93 -10.38
CA LYS A 87 -3.18 -6.23 -11.66
C LYS A 87 -1.93 -6.54 -12.49
N PRO A 88 -2.08 -7.17 -13.67
CA PRO A 88 -0.96 -7.37 -14.59
C PRO A 88 -0.24 -6.07 -14.91
N HIS A 89 1.07 -6.16 -15.15
CA HIS A 89 1.85 -5.01 -15.60
C HIS A 89 1.51 -4.70 -17.07
N ASP A 90 0.95 -3.51 -17.33
CA ASP A 90 0.78 -2.99 -18.69
C ASP A 90 2.12 -2.84 -19.40
N LEU A 91 2.20 -3.30 -20.66
CA LEU A 91 3.39 -3.13 -21.50
C LEU A 91 3.55 -1.68 -22.01
N GLN A 92 2.48 -0.88 -21.99
CA GLN A 92 2.52 0.54 -22.33
C GLN A 92 2.06 1.38 -21.15
N VAL A 93 3.03 1.82 -20.35
CA VAL A 93 2.81 2.55 -19.10
C VAL A 93 2.86 4.06 -19.35
N THR A 94 1.74 4.75 -19.08
CA THR A 94 1.68 6.22 -19.05
C THR A 94 2.54 6.81 -17.92
N GLU A 95 2.91 8.10 -17.98
CA GLU A 95 3.73 8.70 -16.93
C GLU A 95 3.05 8.68 -15.54
N SER A 96 1.73 8.83 -15.48
CA SER A 96 0.97 8.72 -14.22
C SER A 96 0.98 7.31 -13.65
N GLN A 97 0.84 6.27 -14.49
CA GLN A 97 0.99 4.88 -14.06
C GLN A 97 2.43 4.58 -13.60
N ARG A 98 3.44 5.14 -14.28
CA ARG A 98 4.87 5.00 -13.90
C ARG A 98 5.16 5.65 -12.55
N ALA A 99 4.58 6.81 -12.27
CA ALA A 99 4.63 7.46 -10.96
C ALA A 99 3.93 6.62 -9.88
N ALA A 100 2.76 6.04 -10.19
CA ALA A 100 2.04 5.16 -9.27
C ALA A 100 2.83 3.88 -8.94
N GLN A 101 3.42 3.21 -9.93
CA GLN A 101 4.30 2.04 -9.75
C GLN A 101 5.51 2.40 -8.86
N ARG A 102 6.12 3.57 -9.09
CA ARG A 102 7.24 4.07 -8.26
C ARG A 102 6.82 4.31 -6.80
N GLN A 103 5.63 4.89 -6.58
CA GLN A 103 5.07 5.07 -5.23
C GLN A 103 4.72 3.74 -4.55
N GLN A 104 4.21 2.77 -5.31
CA GLN A 104 3.94 1.42 -4.82
C GLN A 104 5.24 0.70 -4.41
N LEU A 105 6.31 0.82 -5.20
CA LEU A 105 7.63 0.29 -4.87
C LEU A 105 8.25 0.97 -3.63
N PHE A 106 8.07 2.30 -3.49
CA PHE A 106 8.43 3.04 -2.29
C PHE A 106 7.71 2.51 -1.04
N ASN A 107 6.39 2.31 -1.13
CA ASN A 107 5.59 1.77 -0.03
C ASN A 107 6.07 0.36 0.35
N THR A 108 6.37 -0.49 -0.64
CA THR A 108 6.87 -1.86 -0.41
C THR A 108 8.25 -1.85 0.24
N TRP A 109 9.17 -1.00 -0.22
CA TRP A 109 10.49 -0.85 0.40
C TRP A 109 10.38 -0.44 1.86
N HIS A 110 9.55 0.57 2.15
CA HIS A 110 9.33 1.08 3.51
C HIS A 110 8.74 -0.01 4.43
N GLY A 111 7.65 -0.65 4.00
CA GLY A 111 6.98 -1.69 4.77
C GLY A 111 7.85 -2.93 4.97
N ALA A 112 8.57 -3.38 3.93
CA ALA A 112 9.47 -4.53 4.04
C ALA A 112 10.69 -4.23 4.94
N CYS A 113 11.23 -3.01 4.92
CA CYS A 113 12.27 -2.61 5.86
C CYS A 113 11.75 -2.66 7.30
N ALA A 114 10.58 -2.06 7.57
CA ALA A 114 9.96 -2.06 8.90
C ALA A 114 9.68 -3.49 9.42
N LEU A 115 9.16 -4.38 8.56
CA LEU A 115 8.89 -5.78 8.87
C LEU A 115 10.16 -6.55 9.31
N HIS A 116 11.30 -6.25 8.70
CA HIS A 116 12.59 -6.89 8.97
C HIS A 116 13.47 -6.13 9.97
N GLY A 117 12.94 -5.09 10.64
CA GLY A 117 13.70 -4.26 11.59
C GLY A 117 14.82 -3.42 10.96
N LEU A 118 14.77 -3.19 9.65
CA LEU A 118 15.78 -2.47 8.87
C LEU A 118 15.45 -0.97 8.78
N ASN A 119 16.49 -0.13 8.75
CA ASN A 119 16.32 1.30 8.49
C ASN A 119 16.25 1.57 6.97
N PRO A 120 15.10 2.00 6.40
CA PRO A 120 14.95 2.18 4.96
C PRO A 120 15.81 3.30 4.35
N LYS A 121 16.41 4.19 5.17
CA LYS A 121 17.36 5.22 4.72
C LYS A 121 18.81 4.76 4.74
N ASN A 122 19.14 3.75 5.55
CA ASN A 122 20.51 3.31 5.81
C ASN A 122 20.51 1.86 6.31
N THR A 123 20.21 0.93 5.39
CA THR A 123 20.29 -0.53 5.64
C THR A 123 21.44 -1.12 4.86
N GLN A 124 22.13 -2.10 5.44
CA GLN A 124 23.23 -2.83 4.80
C GLN A 124 22.78 -4.04 3.98
N VAL A 125 21.49 -4.39 4.08
CA VAL A 125 20.87 -5.52 3.35
C VAL A 125 19.52 -5.11 2.78
N LEU A 126 19.13 -5.74 1.68
CA LEU A 126 17.76 -5.66 1.16
C LEU A 126 16.80 -6.42 2.09
N PRO A 127 15.53 -6.01 2.25
CA PRO A 127 14.51 -6.84 2.88
C PRO A 127 14.30 -8.15 2.11
N ARG A 128 13.92 -9.25 2.79
CA ARG A 128 13.84 -10.60 2.21
C ARG A 128 13.09 -10.67 0.88
N ILE A 129 11.89 -10.08 0.80
CA ILE A 129 11.06 -10.09 -0.42
C ILE A 129 11.78 -9.53 -1.67
N PHE A 130 12.71 -8.57 -1.51
CA PHE A 130 13.52 -8.00 -2.61
C PHE A 130 14.72 -8.88 -3.03
N GLN A 131 15.02 -9.93 -2.28
CA GLN A 131 16.15 -10.84 -2.53
C GLN A 131 15.72 -12.19 -3.14
N VAL A 132 14.43 -12.52 -3.10
CA VAL A 132 13.92 -13.87 -3.44
C VAL A 132 14.37 -14.30 -4.84
N ASP A 133 14.08 -13.50 -5.86
CA ASP A 133 14.41 -13.79 -7.26
C ASP A 133 15.91 -14.06 -7.49
N ALA A 134 16.76 -13.27 -6.85
CA ALA A 134 18.22 -13.43 -6.92
C ALA A 134 18.68 -14.75 -6.27
N HIS A 135 18.15 -15.08 -5.10
CA HIS A 135 18.49 -16.31 -4.37
C HIS A 135 17.98 -17.57 -5.07
N VAL A 136 16.73 -17.57 -5.55
CA VAL A 136 16.14 -18.74 -6.23
C VAL A 136 16.60 -18.87 -7.68
N ARG A 137 17.31 -17.85 -8.19
CA ARG A 137 17.77 -17.70 -9.58
C ARG A 137 16.60 -17.79 -10.57
N TRP A 138 15.57 -16.99 -10.32
CA TRP A 138 14.38 -16.96 -11.16
C TRP A 138 14.71 -16.48 -12.59
N GLU A 139 14.15 -17.14 -13.59
CA GLU A 139 14.34 -16.74 -14.99
C GLU A 139 13.67 -15.37 -15.23
N ARG A 140 14.45 -14.39 -15.71
CA ARG A 140 14.01 -12.98 -15.81
C ARG A 140 13.53 -12.40 -14.45
N GLY A 141 14.07 -12.88 -13.33
CA GLY A 141 13.79 -12.32 -12.01
C GLY A 141 14.27 -10.88 -11.82
N LEU A 142 13.65 -10.16 -10.87
CA LEU A 142 14.01 -8.81 -10.49
C LEU A 142 15.23 -8.81 -9.57
N ILE A 143 16.30 -8.12 -9.98
CA ILE A 143 17.54 -7.99 -9.22
C ILE A 143 17.69 -6.54 -8.77
N PHE A 144 17.53 -6.29 -7.47
CA PHE A 144 17.59 -4.94 -6.91
C PHE A 144 19.00 -4.55 -6.47
N SER A 145 19.38 -3.31 -6.75
CA SER A 145 20.56 -2.67 -6.20
C SER A 145 20.19 -1.95 -4.89
N LEU A 146 20.88 -2.28 -3.79
CA LEU A 146 20.67 -1.65 -2.49
C LEU A 146 20.90 -0.12 -2.53
N PRO A 147 22.00 0.41 -3.11
CA PRO A 147 22.17 1.85 -3.33
C PRO A 147 21.03 2.49 -4.13
N PHE A 148 20.50 1.83 -5.16
CA PHE A 148 19.37 2.33 -5.94
C PHE A 148 18.11 2.47 -5.07
N MET A 149 17.77 1.44 -4.28
CA MET A 149 16.59 1.48 -3.41
C MET A 149 16.68 2.57 -2.33
N MET A 150 17.84 2.73 -1.69
CA MET A 150 18.06 3.80 -0.70
C MET A 150 18.00 5.20 -1.33
N THR A 151 18.56 5.37 -2.53
CA THR A 151 18.49 6.65 -3.29
C THR A 151 17.05 6.99 -3.67
N MET A 152 16.32 6.01 -4.22
CA MET A 152 14.91 6.15 -4.60
C MET A 152 14.03 6.50 -3.40
N TYR A 153 14.25 5.84 -2.25
CA TYR A 153 13.53 6.13 -1.01
C TYR A 153 13.84 7.55 -0.50
N SER A 154 15.13 7.93 -0.47
CA SER A 154 15.55 9.26 0.00
C SER A 154 14.92 10.38 -0.83
N GLN A 155 14.98 10.28 -2.16
CA GLN A 155 14.38 11.25 -3.08
C GLN A 155 12.88 11.46 -2.82
N MET A 156 12.10 10.37 -2.73
CA MET A 156 10.66 10.48 -2.46
C MET A 156 10.35 11.02 -1.05
N THR A 157 11.14 10.69 -0.02
CA THR A 157 10.94 11.32 1.30
C THR A 157 11.20 12.82 1.30
N SER A 158 12.16 13.31 0.49
CA SER A 158 12.43 14.74 0.35
C SER A 158 11.35 15.48 -0.43
N SER A 159 10.76 14.86 -1.47
CA SER A 159 9.62 15.45 -2.20
C SER A 159 8.33 15.52 -1.38
N THR A 160 8.18 14.71 -0.34
CA THR A 160 7.00 14.79 0.56
C THR A 160 7.08 15.90 1.62
N SER A 161 8.27 16.47 1.88
CA SER A 161 8.45 17.54 2.87
C SER A 161 8.00 18.94 2.40
N ASP A 162 7.67 19.12 1.12
CA ASP A 162 7.18 20.39 0.58
C ASP A 162 5.65 20.57 0.72
N PHE A 163 4.95 19.57 1.27
CA PHE A 163 3.59 19.77 1.79
C PHE A 163 3.66 20.26 3.23
N PRO A 164 2.94 21.34 3.61
CA PRO A 164 2.84 21.77 5.00
C PRO A 164 2.15 20.68 5.83
N GLN A 165 2.94 19.83 6.46
CA GLN A 165 2.45 18.97 7.54
C GLN A 165 1.91 19.91 8.62
N ALA A 166 0.60 19.87 8.85
CA ALA A 166 -0.06 20.70 9.85
C ALA A 166 0.42 20.31 11.25
N SER A 167 1.52 20.93 11.69
CA SER A 167 2.04 20.85 13.04
C SER A 167 1.07 21.55 13.97
N ALA A 168 0.14 20.76 14.52
CA ALA A 168 -0.76 21.16 15.59
C ALA A 168 0.00 21.32 16.92
N THR A 169 0.99 22.21 16.94
CA THR A 169 1.57 22.83 18.14
C THR A 169 1.94 24.27 17.79
N SER A 170 0.98 25.16 18.03
CA SER A 170 1.18 26.60 18.09
C SER A 170 2.35 26.96 19.02
N SER A 171 3.37 27.61 18.47
CA SER A 171 4.32 28.45 19.22
C SER A 171 4.98 29.43 18.26
N CYS A 172 4.22 30.44 17.86
CA CYS A 172 4.78 31.64 17.26
C CYS A 172 5.58 32.40 18.34
N SER A 173 6.90 32.23 18.34
CA SER A 173 7.80 33.07 19.14
C SER A 173 7.78 34.49 18.57
N SER A 174 6.98 35.35 19.19
CA SER A 174 6.84 36.75 18.83
C SER A 174 8.07 37.57 19.23
N SER A 175 8.51 38.45 18.34
CA SER A 175 9.32 39.60 18.72
C SER A 175 9.00 40.83 17.87
N SER A 176 8.49 41.86 18.54
CA SER A 176 8.60 43.28 18.18
C SER A 176 7.95 43.79 16.88
N CYS A 177 6.74 44.36 16.99
CA CYS A 177 6.56 45.81 16.76
C CYS A 177 5.22 46.33 17.33
N SER A 178 5.24 47.57 17.80
CA SER A 178 4.19 48.28 18.54
C SER A 178 3.18 49.04 17.67
N GLY A 179 1.94 49.19 18.14
CA GLY A 179 0.92 50.10 17.59
C GLY A 179 -0.35 50.11 18.43
N SER A 180 -0.89 51.29 18.75
CA SER A 180 -1.91 51.51 19.80
C SER A 180 -3.20 52.19 19.31
N SER A 181 -4.27 52.11 20.12
CA SER A 181 -5.56 52.88 20.04
C SER A 181 -6.44 52.63 18.79
N SER A 182 -7.78 52.72 18.83
CA SER A 182 -8.75 53.16 19.87
C SER A 182 -10.17 52.60 19.62
N SER A 183 -11.06 52.80 20.61
CA SER A 183 -12.54 52.83 20.68
C SER A 183 -13.37 52.97 19.37
N SER A 184 -14.68 52.65 19.28
CA SER A 184 -15.75 52.68 20.30
C SER A 184 -17.04 51.92 19.88
N ASP A 185 -17.90 51.62 20.88
CA ASP A 185 -19.36 51.34 20.88
C ASP A 185 -20.18 51.19 19.58
N SER A 186 -21.09 50.21 19.60
CA SER A 186 -22.55 50.48 19.76
C SER A 186 -23.37 49.21 20.05
N SER A 187 -24.38 49.37 20.91
CA SER A 187 -25.34 48.33 21.29
C SER A 187 -26.40 48.07 20.22
N HIS A 188 -27.07 46.90 20.26
CA HIS A 188 -28.54 46.79 20.28
C HIS A 188 -28.99 45.36 20.66
N SER A 189 -29.79 45.26 21.71
CA SER A 189 -30.59 44.08 22.07
C SER A 189 -31.80 43.94 21.15
N HIS A 190 -32.27 42.72 20.85
CA HIS A 190 -33.72 42.38 20.83
C HIS A 190 -33.92 40.87 20.91
N SER A 191 -35.02 40.47 21.55
CA SER A 191 -35.43 39.09 21.84
C SER A 191 -36.63 38.66 21.00
N THR A 192 -36.67 37.40 20.55
CA THR A 192 -37.92 36.62 20.42
C THR A 192 -37.64 35.12 20.32
N SER A 193 -38.41 34.32 21.05
CA SER A 193 -38.54 32.88 20.85
C SER A 193 -39.50 32.60 19.69
N SER A 194 -39.33 31.46 19.01
CA SER A 194 -40.42 30.72 18.34
C SER A 194 -39.97 29.30 18.00
N ASP A 195 -40.67 28.30 18.51
CA ASP A 195 -40.58 26.92 18.03
C ASP A 195 -41.18 26.80 16.63
N SER A 196 -40.65 25.90 15.79
CA SER A 196 -41.37 25.39 14.60
C SER A 196 -40.80 24.05 14.13
N SER A 197 -41.50 22.98 14.49
CA SER A 197 -41.37 21.67 13.86
C SER A 197 -41.85 21.71 12.40
N SER A 198 -41.12 21.10 11.47
CA SER A 198 -41.63 20.74 10.13
C SER A 198 -40.82 19.60 9.52
N SER A 199 -41.46 18.44 9.36
CA SER A 199 -40.92 17.30 8.60
C SER A 199 -41.56 17.25 7.23
N CYS A 200 -40.75 17.29 6.17
CA CYS A 200 -41.06 16.84 4.81
C CYS A 200 -39.74 16.88 4.00
N SER A 201 -39.52 16.17 2.89
CA SER A 201 -40.09 14.98 2.26
C SER A 201 -39.22 14.76 1.01
N SER A 202 -39.17 13.54 0.50
CA SER A 202 -38.41 13.13 -0.68
C SER A 202 -38.54 14.04 -1.91
N CYS A 203 -37.47 14.18 -2.69
CA CYS A 203 -37.52 14.56 -4.10
C CYS A 203 -37.00 13.43 -5.00
N SER A 204 -37.64 13.26 -6.16
CA SER A 204 -37.39 12.19 -7.14
C SER A 204 -37.37 12.77 -8.56
N SER A 205 -36.88 11.98 -9.54
CA SER A 205 -36.81 12.26 -11.00
C SER A 205 -35.77 13.30 -11.42
N CYS A 206 -35.22 13.31 -12.65
CA CYS A 206 -35.55 12.66 -13.95
C CYS A 206 -34.24 12.20 -14.68
N GLY A 207 -34.14 11.52 -15.83
CA GLY A 207 -35.01 10.95 -16.90
C GLY A 207 -34.08 10.35 -18.01
N GLY A 208 -34.48 9.78 -19.16
CA GLY A 208 -35.78 9.39 -19.74
C GLY A 208 -35.76 9.24 -21.30
N GLY A 209 -35.86 8.02 -21.85
CA GLY A 209 -35.96 7.70 -23.31
C GLY A 209 -34.72 7.01 -23.91
N GLY A 210 -34.76 6.19 -24.99
CA GLY A 210 -35.80 5.60 -25.86
C GLY A 210 -35.10 4.52 -26.74
N GLY A 211 -35.73 3.42 -27.22
CA GLY A 211 -36.62 3.38 -28.39
C GLY A 211 -35.85 3.74 -29.68
N ASP A 212 -35.51 2.85 -30.62
CA ASP A 212 -35.94 1.46 -30.91
C ASP A 212 -34.78 0.47 -31.10
#